data_AF-A0A920KEL5-F1
#
_entry.id   AF-A0A920KEL5-F1
#
_cell.length_a   1.000
_cell.length_b   1.000
_cell.length_c   1.000
_cell.angle_alpha   90.00
_cell.angle_beta   90.00
_cell.angle_gamma   90.00
#
_symmetry.space_group_name_H-M   'P 1'
#
loop_
_entity.id
_entity.type
_entity.pdbx_description
1 polymer ?
#
loop_
_entity_poly.entity_id
_entity_poly.type
_entity_poly.pdbx_seq_one_letter_code
_entity_poly.pdbx_strand_id
1 'polypeptide(L)'
;MLQQLSLVGHSSLDVKIADTKMAVDAGAHEVDMVISRGKFHMGDFGFVHDEIAAIKQACGTSVRLKVILETGELGNLDNVRLASDIAIAAGADFIKTSTGKIKPAATLSVTLVMLEAIKDHYYKTGIMVGMKPAGGISNSKLALQYLVMVKETLGVKWLDNHWFRFGASSLANDLLMQILKQSTGAYQSANYFSKD
;
A
#
# COMPACT_ATOMS: atom_id res chain seq x y z
N MET A 1 15.92 -0.58 -12.07
CA MET A 1 14.63 0.15 -11.99
C MET A 1 13.55 -0.91 -11.98
N LEU A 2 12.90 -1.16 -10.83
CA LEU A 2 11.79 -2.12 -10.76
C LEU A 2 10.63 -1.51 -11.54
N GLN A 3 10.21 -2.14 -12.65
CA GLN A 3 9.02 -1.71 -13.36
C GLN A 3 7.80 -2.00 -12.50
N GLN A 4 7.04 -0.96 -12.15
CA GLN A 4 5.82 -1.02 -11.35
C GLN A 4 4.68 -0.42 -12.17
N LEU A 5 3.62 -1.19 -12.40
CA LEU A 5 2.40 -0.70 -13.06
C LEU A 5 1.39 -0.20 -12.02
N SER A 6 0.62 0.83 -12.34
CA SER A 6 -0.54 1.28 -11.55
C SER A 6 -1.82 1.25 -12.38
N LEU A 7 -2.81 0.44 -11.98
CA LEU A 7 -4.11 0.33 -12.65
C LEU A 7 -5.10 1.34 -12.04
N VAL A 8 -5.81 2.07 -12.90
CA VAL A 8 -6.78 3.09 -12.48
C VAL A 8 -8.12 2.45 -12.13
N GLY A 9 -8.76 2.91 -11.04
CA GLY A 9 -9.97 2.29 -10.50
C GLY A 9 -11.26 2.39 -11.35
N HIS A 10 -11.23 3.09 -12.49
CA HIS A 10 -12.40 3.33 -13.36
C HIS A 10 -12.33 2.65 -14.73
N SER A 11 -11.27 1.87 -15.03
CA SER A 11 -11.22 1.05 -16.24
C SER A 11 -12.02 -0.25 -16.08
N SER A 12 -12.43 -0.84 -17.21
CA SER A 12 -13.09 -2.15 -17.20
C SER A 12 -12.13 -3.26 -16.76
N LEU A 13 -12.69 -4.36 -16.26
CA LEU A 13 -11.91 -5.51 -15.82
C LEU A 13 -11.00 -6.06 -16.94
N ASP A 14 -11.52 -6.17 -18.16
CA ASP A 14 -10.75 -6.68 -19.30
C ASP A 14 -9.51 -5.82 -19.60
N VAL A 15 -9.65 -4.49 -19.50
CA VAL A 15 -8.53 -3.56 -19.67
C VAL A 15 -7.51 -3.74 -18.55
N LYS A 16 -7.96 -3.82 -17.28
CA LYS A 16 -7.06 -4.05 -16.14
C LYS A 16 -6.28 -5.37 -16.27
N ILE A 17 -6.94 -6.43 -16.74
CA ILE A 17 -6.30 -7.74 -16.97
C ILE A 17 -5.28 -7.64 -18.11
N ALA A 18 -5.63 -7.00 -19.23
CA ALA A 18 -4.74 -6.82 -20.37
C ALA A 18 -3.48 -6.01 -19.99
N ASP A 19 -3.65 -4.89 -19.29
CA ASP A 19 -2.56 -4.05 -18.80
C ASP A 19 -1.67 -4.83 -17.82
N THR A 20 -2.26 -5.63 -16.93
CA THR A 20 -1.52 -6.47 -15.98
C THR A 20 -0.66 -7.49 -16.71
N LYS A 21 -1.23 -8.23 -17.68
CA LYS A 21 -0.48 -9.21 -18.47
C LYS A 21 0.66 -8.55 -19.25
N MET A 22 0.40 -7.41 -19.88
CA MET A 22 1.42 -6.65 -20.60
C MET A 22 2.58 -6.24 -19.67
N ALA A 23 2.28 -5.76 -18.47
CA ALA A 23 3.33 -5.42 -17.50
C ALA A 23 4.09 -6.65 -17.00
N VAL A 24 3.42 -7.77 -16.74
CA VAL A 24 4.06 -9.04 -16.38
C VAL A 24 5.02 -9.48 -17.49
N ASP A 25 4.57 -9.48 -18.75
CA ASP A 25 5.37 -9.86 -19.92
C ASP A 25 6.56 -8.90 -20.14
N ALA A 26 6.42 -7.63 -19.75
CA ALA A 26 7.49 -6.64 -19.77
C ALA A 26 8.52 -6.79 -18.62
N GLY A 27 8.28 -7.70 -17.67
CA GLY A 27 9.17 -7.95 -16.53
C GLY A 27 8.87 -7.11 -15.29
N ALA A 28 7.63 -6.65 -15.12
CA ALA A 28 7.19 -6.03 -13.86
C ALA A 28 7.29 -7.04 -12.72
N HIS A 29 7.83 -6.60 -11.59
CA HIS A 29 7.93 -7.43 -10.38
C HIS A 29 6.73 -7.20 -9.44
N GLU A 30 6.05 -6.07 -9.66
CA GLU A 30 4.99 -5.59 -8.81
C GLU A 30 3.92 -4.84 -9.61
N VAL A 31 2.65 -5.04 -9.24
CA VAL A 31 1.50 -4.33 -9.78
C VAL A 31 0.74 -3.68 -8.63
N ASP A 32 0.39 -2.41 -8.77
CA ASP A 32 -0.51 -1.71 -7.87
C ASP A 32 -1.87 -1.54 -8.57
N MET A 33 -2.96 -2.06 -7.99
CA MET A 33 -4.31 -1.86 -8.53
C MET A 33 -5.15 -1.00 -7.58
N VAL A 34 -6.03 -0.15 -8.11
CA VAL A 34 -7.05 0.55 -7.30
C VAL A 34 -8.38 -0.22 -7.38
N ILE A 35 -9.00 -0.47 -6.23
CA ILE A 35 -10.32 -1.13 -6.19
C ILE A 35 -11.40 -0.31 -6.89
N SER A 36 -12.44 -0.98 -7.37
CA SER A 36 -13.65 -0.32 -7.86
C SER A 36 -14.47 0.30 -6.72
N ARG A 37 -14.08 1.50 -6.28
CA ARG A 37 -14.69 2.25 -5.15
C ARG A 37 -16.19 2.48 -5.32
N GLY A 38 -16.64 2.75 -6.55
CA GLY A 38 -18.08 2.88 -6.85
C GLY A 38 -18.85 1.60 -6.57
N LYS A 39 -18.29 0.43 -6.93
CA LYS A 39 -18.88 -0.89 -6.65
C LYS A 39 -18.89 -1.19 -5.15
N PHE A 40 -17.81 -0.84 -4.46
CA PHE A 40 -17.75 -0.94 -2.99
C PHE A 40 -18.87 -0.13 -2.32
N HIS A 41 -19.06 1.14 -2.71
CA HIS A 41 -20.12 2.00 -2.17
C HIS A 41 -21.54 1.55 -2.52
N MET A 42 -21.70 0.80 -3.61
CA MET A 42 -22.96 0.15 -3.98
C MET A 42 -23.23 -1.15 -3.20
N GLY A 43 -22.31 -1.59 -2.34
CA GLY A 43 -22.41 -2.86 -1.62
C GLY A 43 -22.11 -4.09 -2.48
N ASP A 44 -21.58 -3.90 -3.70
CA ASP A 44 -21.21 -4.98 -4.63
C ASP A 44 -19.82 -5.52 -4.28
N PHE A 45 -19.69 -6.05 -3.07
CA PHE A 45 -18.43 -6.54 -2.52
C PHE A 45 -17.91 -7.78 -3.24
N GLY A 46 -18.83 -8.60 -3.78
CA GLY A 46 -18.48 -9.74 -4.64
C GLY A 46 -17.74 -9.31 -5.89
N PHE A 47 -18.21 -8.26 -6.57
CA PHE A 47 -17.49 -7.69 -7.71
C PHE A 47 -16.09 -7.20 -7.32
N VAL A 48 -15.96 -6.50 -6.18
CA VAL A 48 -14.65 -5.98 -5.73
C VAL A 48 -13.69 -7.14 -5.45
N HIS A 49 -14.16 -8.20 -4.80
CA HIS A 49 -13.38 -9.41 -4.57
C HIS A 49 -12.94 -10.05 -5.88
N ASP A 50 -13.88 -10.32 -6.79
CA ASP A 50 -13.61 -11.06 -8.03
C ASP A 50 -12.70 -10.27 -8.98
N GLU A 51 -12.83 -8.95 -8.99
CA GLU A 51 -11.92 -8.06 -9.70
C GLU A 51 -10.48 -8.21 -9.18
N ILE A 52 -10.27 -8.16 -7.86
CA ILE A 52 -8.94 -8.33 -7.27
C ILE A 52 -8.38 -9.72 -7.56
N ALA A 53 -9.21 -10.76 -7.42
CA ALA A 53 -8.81 -12.15 -7.68
C ALA A 53 -8.39 -12.36 -9.15
N ALA A 54 -9.11 -11.77 -10.10
CA ALA A 54 -8.78 -11.84 -11.51
C ALA A 54 -7.45 -11.13 -11.84
N ILE A 55 -7.17 -9.97 -11.22
CA ILE A 55 -5.88 -9.29 -11.37
C ILE A 55 -4.76 -10.08 -10.69
N LYS A 56 -5.01 -10.69 -9.52
CA LYS A 56 -4.04 -11.57 -8.87
C LYS A 56 -3.69 -12.76 -9.74
N GLN A 57 -4.69 -13.37 -10.39
CA GLN A 57 -4.47 -14.45 -11.35
C GLN A 57 -3.62 -13.99 -12.54
N ALA A 58 -3.89 -12.79 -13.07
CA ALA A 58 -3.10 -12.21 -14.16
C ALA A 58 -1.64 -11.90 -13.77
N CYS A 59 -1.36 -11.63 -12.49
CA CYS A 59 0.00 -11.47 -11.97
C CYS A 59 0.79 -12.80 -11.92
N GLY A 60 0.12 -13.94 -11.93
CA GLY A 60 0.75 -15.24 -11.76
C GLY A 60 1.44 -15.40 -10.39
N THR A 61 2.52 -16.19 -10.34
CA THR A 61 3.23 -16.51 -9.09
C THR A 61 4.44 -15.62 -8.83
N SER A 62 4.99 -14.98 -9.86
CA SER A 62 6.25 -14.22 -9.77
C SER A 62 6.06 -12.72 -9.54
N VAL A 63 4.85 -12.18 -9.74
CA VAL A 63 4.54 -10.75 -9.61
C VAL A 63 3.64 -10.52 -8.40
N ARG A 64 4.01 -9.55 -7.56
CA ARG A 64 3.23 -9.21 -6.36
C ARG A 64 2.19 -8.14 -6.64
N LEU A 65 0.96 -8.40 -6.23
CA LEU A 65 -0.17 -7.49 -6.32
C LEU A 65 -0.31 -6.67 -5.03
N LYS A 66 -0.36 -5.35 -5.18
CA LYS A 66 -0.73 -4.41 -4.11
C LYS A 66 -2.09 -3.81 -4.44
N VAL A 67 -3.02 -3.97 -3.52
CA VAL A 67 -4.37 -3.44 -3.68
C VAL A 67 -4.47 -2.10 -2.94
N ILE A 68 -4.65 -1.03 -3.70
CA ILE A 68 -4.94 0.32 -3.20
C ILE A 68 -6.43 0.41 -2.91
N LEU A 69 -6.76 0.61 -1.64
CA LEU A 69 -8.15 0.75 -1.20
C LEU A 69 -8.70 2.17 -1.41
N GLU A 70 -7.80 3.14 -1.58
CA GLU A 70 -8.09 4.57 -1.58
C GLU A 70 -8.94 4.97 -0.36
N THR A 71 -8.40 4.71 0.81
CA THR A 71 -9.09 4.80 2.11
C THR A 71 -9.72 6.17 2.40
N GLY A 72 -9.19 7.24 1.81
CA GLY A 72 -9.76 8.59 1.92
C GLY A 72 -11.16 8.74 1.31
N GLU A 73 -11.55 7.82 0.42
CA GLU A 73 -12.87 7.80 -0.21
C GLU A 73 -13.81 6.73 0.36
N LEU A 74 -13.36 5.92 1.31
CA LEU A 74 -14.18 4.84 1.91
C LEU A 74 -15.10 5.35 3.03
N GLY A 75 -14.95 6.62 3.45
CA GLY A 75 -15.85 7.32 4.35
C GLY A 75 -15.60 7.05 5.84
N ASN A 76 -15.51 5.79 6.27
CA ASN A 76 -15.32 5.43 7.68
C ASN A 76 -14.37 4.23 7.86
N LEU A 77 -13.98 3.96 9.12
CA LEU A 77 -13.03 2.91 9.46
C LEU A 77 -13.60 1.49 9.28
N ASP A 78 -14.91 1.29 9.40
CA ASP A 78 -15.54 -0.02 9.17
C ASP A 78 -15.45 -0.41 7.69
N ASN A 79 -15.64 0.56 6.79
CA ASN A 79 -15.44 0.37 5.36
C ASN A 79 -13.97 0.11 5.01
N VAL A 80 -13.03 0.80 5.67
CA VAL A 80 -11.59 0.50 5.52
C VAL A 80 -11.29 -0.93 5.95
N ARG A 81 -11.86 -1.38 7.07
CA ARG A 81 -11.71 -2.74 7.56
C ARG A 81 -12.26 -3.74 6.55
N LEU A 82 -13.50 -3.57 6.12
CA LEU A 82 -14.17 -4.43 5.16
C LEU A 82 -13.42 -4.52 3.82
N ALA A 83 -12.97 -3.38 3.27
CA ALA A 83 -12.19 -3.35 2.04
C ALA A 83 -10.84 -4.08 2.19
N SER A 84 -10.21 -3.98 3.38
CA SER A 84 -8.97 -4.70 3.67
C SER A 84 -9.20 -6.21 3.71
N ASP A 85 -10.25 -6.66 4.41
CA ASP A 85 -10.61 -8.07 4.51
C ASP A 85 -10.93 -8.67 3.13
N ILE A 86 -11.68 -7.94 2.29
CA ILE A 86 -11.99 -8.34 0.90
C ILE A 86 -10.72 -8.49 0.08
N ALA A 87 -9.83 -7.49 0.12
CA ALA A 87 -8.60 -7.50 -0.67
C ALA A 87 -7.67 -8.65 -0.26
N ILE A 88 -7.53 -8.88 1.04
CA ILE A 88 -6.75 -9.99 1.57
C ILE A 88 -7.36 -11.34 1.15
N ALA A 89 -8.67 -11.51 1.28
CA ALA A 89 -9.36 -12.74 0.88
C ALA A 89 -9.22 -13.03 -0.62
N ALA A 90 -9.21 -11.98 -1.46
CA ALA A 90 -9.01 -12.09 -2.90
C ALA A 90 -7.55 -12.34 -3.32
N GLY A 91 -6.62 -12.45 -2.37
CA GLY A 91 -5.23 -12.84 -2.64
C GLY A 91 -4.25 -11.69 -2.82
N ALA A 92 -4.53 -10.50 -2.28
CA ALA A 92 -3.58 -9.39 -2.27
C ALA A 92 -2.28 -9.76 -1.53
N ASP A 93 -1.12 -9.51 -2.14
CA ASP A 93 0.18 -9.67 -1.45
C ASP A 93 0.52 -8.46 -0.56
N PHE A 94 -0.08 -7.31 -0.88
CA PHE A 94 -0.08 -6.10 -0.07
C PHE A 94 -1.44 -5.41 -0.12
N ILE A 95 -1.81 -4.78 0.98
CA ILE A 95 -2.82 -3.72 0.98
C ILE A 95 -2.15 -2.36 1.14
N LYS A 96 -2.66 -1.37 0.41
CA LYS A 96 -2.11 -0.02 0.30
C LYS A 96 -3.20 1.02 0.55
N THR A 97 -2.89 2.05 1.33
CA THR A 97 -3.90 3.04 1.75
C THR A 97 -4.43 3.86 0.58
N SER A 98 -3.55 4.53 -0.16
CA SER A 98 -3.93 5.54 -1.14
C SER A 98 -3.05 5.54 -2.38
N THR A 99 -3.51 6.19 -3.45
CA THR A 99 -2.66 6.53 -4.61
C THR A 99 -1.67 7.64 -4.31
N GLY A 100 -1.85 8.36 -3.20
CA GLY A 100 -1.12 9.59 -2.85
C GLY A 100 -1.63 10.84 -3.56
N LYS A 101 -2.67 10.73 -4.40
CA LYS A 101 -3.24 11.85 -5.16
C LYS A 101 -4.42 12.53 -4.45
N ILE A 102 -5.03 11.84 -3.48
CA ILE A 102 -6.26 12.28 -2.79
C ILE A 102 -5.98 12.41 -1.29
N LYS A 103 -6.65 13.37 -0.63
CA LYS A 103 -6.59 13.59 0.82
C LYS A 103 -7.97 13.35 1.46
N PRO A 104 -8.04 12.81 2.69
CA PRO A 104 -6.92 12.32 3.50
C PRO A 104 -6.33 11.01 2.91
N ALA A 105 -5.00 10.90 2.91
CA ALA A 105 -4.28 9.76 2.36
C ALA A 105 -4.04 8.70 3.45
N ALA A 106 -2.79 8.39 3.81
CA ALA A 106 -2.50 7.57 4.98
C ALA A 106 -2.66 8.38 6.28
N THR A 107 -3.48 7.88 7.20
CA THR A 107 -3.49 8.29 8.61
C THR A 107 -3.10 7.11 9.49
N LEU A 108 -2.66 7.40 10.72
CA LEU A 108 -2.33 6.39 11.72
C LEU A 108 -3.54 5.51 12.05
N SER A 109 -4.73 6.09 12.20
CA SER A 109 -5.96 5.34 12.50
C SER A 109 -6.37 4.39 11.37
N VAL A 110 -6.34 4.87 10.12
CA VAL A 110 -6.62 4.04 8.94
C VAL A 110 -5.61 2.89 8.86
N THR A 111 -4.33 3.20 9.05
CA THR A 111 -3.27 2.19 8.97
C THR A 111 -3.39 1.15 10.06
N LEU A 112 -3.72 1.54 11.29
CA LEU A 112 -3.97 0.60 12.38
C LEU A 112 -5.09 -0.39 12.02
N VAL A 113 -6.21 0.09 11.48
CA VAL A 113 -7.33 -0.77 11.07
C VAL A 113 -6.91 -1.78 9.98
N MET A 114 -6.11 -1.33 9.02
CA MET A 114 -5.56 -2.22 7.98
C MET A 114 -4.57 -3.25 8.56
N LEU A 115 -3.73 -2.85 9.51
CA LEU A 115 -2.82 -3.75 10.22
C LEU A 115 -3.58 -4.80 11.04
N GLU A 116 -4.68 -4.43 11.70
CA GLU A 116 -5.54 -5.37 12.41
C GLU A 116 -6.16 -6.41 11.47
N ALA A 117 -6.58 -6.03 10.26
CA ALA A 117 -7.06 -6.98 9.24
C ALA A 117 -5.97 -7.99 8.84
N ILE A 118 -4.73 -7.50 8.63
CA ILE A 118 -3.57 -8.37 8.33
C ILE A 118 -3.29 -9.33 9.50
N LYS A 119 -3.33 -8.82 10.73
CA LYS A 119 -3.09 -9.60 11.96
C LYS A 119 -4.09 -10.75 12.09
N ASP A 120 -5.38 -10.43 11.95
CA ASP A 120 -6.46 -11.41 12.08
C ASP A 120 -6.38 -12.47 10.98
N HIS A 121 -6.05 -12.07 9.74
CA HIS A 121 -5.79 -13.00 8.66
C HIS A 121 -4.62 -13.93 9.00
N TYR A 122 -3.47 -13.38 9.43
CA TYR A 122 -2.31 -14.17 9.76
C TYR A 122 -2.57 -15.16 10.91
N TYR A 123 -3.28 -14.75 11.95
CA TYR A 123 -3.66 -15.66 13.05
C TYR A 123 -4.58 -16.78 12.60
N LYS A 124 -5.40 -16.55 11.58
CA LYS A 124 -6.30 -17.56 11.03
C LYS A 124 -5.59 -18.52 10.06
N THR A 125 -4.67 -18.02 9.24
CA THR A 125 -4.16 -18.76 8.07
C THR A 125 -2.66 -19.08 8.12
N GLY A 126 -1.89 -18.36 8.94
CA GLY A 126 -0.43 -18.37 8.91
C GLY A 126 0.19 -17.69 7.69
N ILE A 127 -0.61 -17.08 6.81
CA ILE A 127 -0.16 -16.43 5.58
C ILE A 127 0.10 -14.95 5.86
N MET A 128 1.28 -14.46 5.46
CA MET A 128 1.64 -13.05 5.63
C MET A 128 1.14 -12.20 4.47
N VAL A 129 0.61 -11.02 4.80
CA VAL A 129 0.26 -9.97 3.83
C VAL A 129 1.02 -8.70 4.19
N GLY A 130 1.51 -8.00 3.18
CA GLY A 130 2.24 -6.76 3.38
C GLY A 130 1.35 -5.54 3.57
N MET A 131 1.87 -4.53 4.26
CA MET A 131 1.24 -3.23 4.44
C MET A 131 2.05 -2.12 3.76
N LYS A 132 1.39 -1.26 2.99
CA LYS A 132 2.02 -0.10 2.34
C LYS A 132 1.24 1.18 2.61
N PRO A 133 1.50 1.91 3.71
CA PRO A 133 0.90 3.24 3.89
C PRO A 133 1.52 4.21 2.88
N ALA A 134 0.66 4.94 2.18
CA ALA A 134 1.04 5.87 1.12
C ALA A 134 0.34 7.22 1.24
N GLY A 135 1.08 8.29 0.92
CA GLY A 135 0.61 9.67 0.89
C GLY A 135 0.64 10.37 2.25
N GLY A 136 1.25 11.56 2.30
CA GLY A 136 1.33 12.40 3.51
C GLY A 136 2.45 12.06 4.50
N ILE A 137 3.21 10.99 4.25
CA ILE A 137 4.34 10.57 5.10
C ILE A 137 5.61 11.28 4.60
N SER A 138 5.89 12.46 5.13
CA SER A 138 6.95 13.35 4.61
C SER A 138 8.16 13.53 5.52
N ASN A 139 8.15 12.98 6.73
CA ASN A 139 9.26 13.14 7.67
C ASN A 139 9.51 11.88 8.52
N SER A 140 10.75 11.76 8.97
CA SER A 140 11.34 10.71 9.82
C SER A 140 10.58 10.47 11.11
N LYS A 141 10.12 11.53 11.79
CA LYS A 141 9.35 11.40 13.05
C LYS A 141 8.03 10.68 12.81
N LEU A 142 7.31 11.06 11.76
CA LEU A 142 6.07 10.39 11.36
C LEU A 142 6.34 8.96 10.88
N ALA A 143 7.40 8.74 10.09
CA ALA A 143 7.79 7.39 9.68
C ALA A 143 8.09 6.48 10.88
N LEU A 144 8.75 7.00 11.92
CA LEU A 144 9.01 6.26 13.15
C LEU A 144 7.71 5.83 13.85
N GLN A 145 6.70 6.71 13.91
CA GLN A 145 5.38 6.36 14.48
C GLN A 145 4.73 5.19 13.74
N TYR A 146 4.82 5.16 12.41
CA TYR A 146 4.34 4.02 11.61
C TYR A 146 5.13 2.73 11.89
N LEU A 147 6.46 2.80 11.98
CA LEU A 147 7.28 1.63 12.27
C LEU A 147 6.99 1.05 13.66
N VAL A 148 6.81 1.91 14.67
CA VAL A 148 6.39 1.50 16.02
C VAL A 148 5.03 0.82 15.95
N MET A 149 4.04 1.41 15.27
CA MET A 149 2.71 0.80 15.11
C MET A 149 2.78 -0.59 14.47
N VAL A 150 3.54 -0.75 13.38
CA VAL A 150 3.72 -2.07 12.74
C VAL A 150 4.34 -3.07 13.70
N LYS A 151 5.37 -2.66 14.45
CA LYS A 151 6.04 -3.53 15.43
C LYS A 151 5.07 -4.00 16.51
N GLU A 152 4.28 -3.08 17.07
CA GLU A 152 3.37 -3.38 18.18
C GLU A 152 2.15 -4.20 17.72
N THR A 153 1.68 -4.01 16.48
CA THR A 153 0.50 -4.72 15.96
C THR A 153 0.86 -6.07 15.33
N LEU A 154 1.90 -6.15 14.51
CA LEU A 154 2.26 -7.34 13.72
C LEU A 154 3.55 -8.02 14.17
N GLY A 155 4.40 -7.33 14.92
CA GLY A 155 5.68 -7.85 15.37
C GLY A 155 6.84 -7.57 14.41
N VAL A 156 8.05 -7.89 14.88
CA VAL A 156 9.32 -7.57 14.19
C VAL A 156 9.46 -8.21 12.82
N LYS A 157 8.76 -9.33 12.56
CA LYS A 157 8.79 -10.03 11.26
C LYS A 157 8.24 -9.19 10.11
N TRP A 158 7.37 -8.20 10.39
CA TRP A 158 6.85 -7.29 9.37
C TRP A 158 7.75 -6.09 9.10
N LEU A 159 8.79 -5.87 9.90
CA LEU A 159 9.73 -4.75 9.73
C LEU A 159 10.82 -5.06 8.70
N ASP A 160 10.42 -5.55 7.54
CA ASP A 160 11.31 -5.76 6.40
C ASP A 160 10.64 -5.36 5.08
N ASN A 161 11.44 -5.20 4.02
CA ASN A 161 10.98 -4.66 2.74
C ASN A 161 10.01 -5.58 1.98
N HIS A 162 9.86 -6.86 2.35
CA HIS A 162 8.90 -7.80 1.79
C HIS A 162 7.50 -7.62 2.40
N TRP A 163 7.38 -7.11 3.62
CA TRP A 163 6.08 -6.99 4.30
C TRP A 163 5.70 -5.55 4.64
N PHE A 164 6.64 -4.61 4.64
CA PHE A 164 6.34 -3.20 4.89
C PHE A 164 7.08 -2.26 3.95
N ARG A 165 6.35 -1.28 3.41
CA ARG A 165 6.88 -0.27 2.47
C ARG A 165 6.25 1.09 2.76
N PHE A 166 7.02 2.16 2.74
CA PHE A 166 6.45 3.51 2.66
C PHE A 166 6.18 3.89 1.21
N GLY A 167 4.97 4.38 0.91
CA GLY A 167 4.67 5.11 -0.31
C GLY A 167 4.88 6.61 -0.10
N ALA A 168 6.10 7.09 -0.33
CA ALA A 168 6.47 8.48 -0.08
C ALA A 168 7.27 9.06 -1.25
N SER A 169 7.06 10.36 -1.52
CA SER A 169 7.84 11.13 -2.50
C SER A 169 8.87 12.05 -1.83
N SER A 170 8.59 12.59 -0.63
CA SER A 170 9.48 13.55 0.05
C SER A 170 10.20 13.01 1.28
N LEU A 171 9.85 11.81 1.76
CA LEU A 171 10.43 11.24 2.98
C LEU A 171 11.94 10.97 2.87
N ALA A 172 12.43 10.57 1.70
CA ALA A 172 13.83 10.21 1.49
C ALA A 172 14.76 11.38 1.84
N ASN A 173 14.41 12.59 1.40
CA ASN A 173 15.20 13.79 1.69
C ASN A 173 15.22 14.12 3.18
N ASP A 174 14.09 13.99 3.88
CA ASP A 174 14.08 14.20 5.34
C ASP A 174 14.97 13.18 6.06
N LEU A 175 14.94 11.90 5.66
CA LEU A 175 15.80 10.88 6.24
C LEU A 175 17.28 11.20 6.02
N LEU A 176 17.68 11.60 4.81
CA LEU A 176 19.06 12.00 4.51
C LEU A 176 19.50 13.21 5.34
N MET A 177 18.60 14.21 5.50
CA MET A 177 18.86 15.36 6.39
C MET A 177 19.08 14.93 7.83
N GLN A 178 18.26 14.02 8.38
CA GLN A 178 18.42 13.55 9.75
C GLN A 178 19.70 12.73 9.94
N ILE A 179 20.08 11.88 8.98
CA ILE A 179 21.31 11.10 9.02
C ILE A 179 22.54 12.04 9.03
N LEU A 180 22.56 13.03 8.15
CA LEU A 180 23.66 14.01 8.11
C LEU A 180 23.69 14.91 9.34
N LYS A 181 22.53 15.26 9.90
CA LYS A 181 22.46 15.97 11.18
C LYS A 181 23.09 15.16 12.31
N GLN A 182 22.83 13.85 12.38
CA GLN A 182 23.42 12.97 13.38
C GLN A 182 24.93 12.83 13.21
N SER A 183 25.43 12.77 11.98
CA SER A 183 26.88 12.61 11.72
C SER A 183 27.67 13.91 11.87
N THR A 184 27.09 15.06 11.49
CA THR A 184 27.81 16.35 11.44
C THR A 184 27.51 17.27 12.62
N GLY A 185 26.42 17.01 13.37
CA GLY A 185 25.93 17.91 14.42
C GLY A 185 25.27 19.20 13.90
N ALA A 186 25.23 19.44 12.58
CA ALA A 186 24.67 20.64 11.96
C ALA A 186 23.46 20.33 11.07
N TYR A 187 22.47 21.23 11.04
CA TYR A 187 21.34 21.07 10.10
C TYR A 187 21.79 21.49 8.70
N GLN A 188 21.50 20.64 7.73
CA GLN A 188 21.82 20.89 6.32
C GLN A 188 20.65 21.62 5.65
N SER A 189 20.96 22.45 4.66
CA SER A 189 19.92 23.06 3.81
C SER A 189 19.24 21.99 2.96
N ALA A 190 17.92 22.09 2.81
CA ALA A 190 17.16 21.23 1.90
C ALA A 190 17.65 21.32 0.45
N ASN A 191 18.35 22.41 0.08
CA ASN A 191 18.93 22.59 -1.26
C ASN A 191 20.10 21.65 -1.58
N TYR A 192 20.67 20.95 -0.59
CA TYR A 192 21.73 19.96 -0.81
C TYR A 192 21.19 18.56 -1.18
N PHE A 193 19.87 18.38 -1.19
CA PHE A 193 19.20 17.13 -1.50
C PHE A 193 18.39 17.26 -2.79
N SER A 194 18.11 16.13 -3.45
CA SER A 194 17.44 16.14 -4.75
C SER A 194 16.06 16.79 -4.67
N LYS A 195 15.68 17.53 -5.71
CA LYS A 195 14.33 18.09 -5.87
C LYS A 195 13.54 17.15 -6.77
N ASP A 196 13.13 16.03 -6.20
CA ASP A 196 12.27 15.07 -6.90
C ASP A 196 10.82 15.59 -6.98
#